data_AF-A0A0U5B005-F1
#
_entry.id   AF-A0A0U5B005-F1
#
_cell.length_a   1.000
_cell.length_b   1.000
_cell.length_c   1.000
_cell.angle_alpha   90.00
_cell.angle_beta   90.00
_cell.angle_gamma   90.00
#
_symmetry.space_group_name_H-M   'P 1'
#
loop_
_entity.id
_entity.type
_entity.pdbx_description
1 polymer ?
#
loop_
_entity_poly.entity_id
_entity_poly.type
_entity_poly.pdbx_seq_one_letter_code
_entity_poly.pdbx_strand_id
1 'polypeptide(L)'
;MNIATAIRFAGLSIACSLFVFCMTGFITLLTGSLTVAAVELYSLLCAAASTAVFLTLRSGDSRYTDPSKKILLAALVFVVGGGLWIAFVSVQNISHPEPVLLPVVGAVVAGIGALINGSFGKTMQNMSDAQTPSLLVANAARLLTAGYVSIAAAIALLLINRTQLYRLDAVVALAIVLFTSWQAWKVTRTSAS
;
A
#
# COMPACT_ATOMS: atom_id res chain seq x y z
N MET A 1 -1.01 -2.41 25.11
CA MET A 1 -0.42 -3.62 24.48
C MET A 1 1.07 -3.67 24.80
N ASN A 2 1.63 -4.82 25.18
CA ASN A 2 3.06 -4.92 25.53
C ASN A 2 3.98 -4.93 24.27
N ILE A 3 5.27 -4.66 24.47
CA ILE A 3 6.27 -4.53 23.39
C ILE A 3 6.45 -5.84 22.60
N ALA A 4 6.45 -6.99 23.28
CA ALA A 4 6.60 -8.29 22.61
C ALA A 4 5.45 -8.56 21.61
N THR A 5 4.21 -8.25 22.01
CA THR A 5 3.04 -8.36 21.14
C THR A 5 3.09 -7.32 20.02
N ALA A 6 3.53 -6.09 20.31
CA ALA A 6 3.73 -5.04 19.30
C ALA A 6 4.70 -5.47 18.18
N ILE A 7 5.83 -6.10 18.54
CA ILE A 7 6.80 -6.64 17.58
C ILE A 7 6.18 -7.74 16.70
N ARG A 8 5.38 -8.65 17.30
CA ARG A 8 4.68 -9.70 16.55
C ARG A 8 3.69 -9.12 15.54
N PHE A 9 2.91 -8.12 15.94
CA PHE A 9 1.99 -7.41 15.03
C PHE A 9 2.74 -6.69 13.90
N ALA A 10 3.87 -6.05 14.19
CA ALA A 10 4.70 -5.42 13.16
C ALA A 10 5.26 -6.47 12.18
N GLY A 11 5.74 -7.61 12.66
CA GLY A 11 6.22 -8.71 11.82
C GLY A 11 5.11 -9.30 10.92
N LEU A 12 3.93 -9.54 11.48
CA LEU A 12 2.79 -10.02 10.70
C LEU A 12 2.29 -8.97 9.69
N SER A 13 2.40 -7.68 10.01
CA SER A 13 2.11 -6.58 9.07
C SER A 13 2.98 -6.63 7.82
N ILE A 14 4.26 -7.01 7.98
CA ILE A 14 5.19 -7.19 6.86
C ILE A 14 4.71 -8.34 5.98
N ALA A 15 4.40 -9.50 6.58
CA ALA A 15 3.92 -10.67 5.86
C ALA A 15 2.63 -10.38 5.07
N CYS A 16 1.65 -9.72 5.70
CA CYS A 16 0.41 -9.29 5.04
C CYS A 16 0.70 -8.37 3.85
N SER A 17 1.52 -7.33 4.05
CA SER A 17 1.81 -6.35 2.99
C SER A 17 2.58 -6.96 1.82
N LEU A 18 3.56 -7.83 2.10
CA LEU A 18 4.33 -8.54 1.06
C LEU A 18 3.47 -9.54 0.30
N PHE A 19 2.58 -10.26 0.99
CA PHE A 19 1.66 -11.18 0.33
C PHE A 19 0.76 -10.44 -0.66
N VAL A 20 0.18 -9.30 -0.24
CA VAL A 20 -0.63 -8.46 -1.15
C VAL A 20 0.21 -7.93 -2.29
N PHE A 21 1.41 -7.40 -2.01
CA PHE A 21 2.35 -6.92 -3.05
C PHE A 21 2.62 -8.00 -4.11
N CYS A 22 2.98 -9.22 -3.71
CA CYS A 22 3.26 -10.32 -4.63
C CYS A 22 2.03 -10.71 -5.45
N MET A 23 0.85 -10.81 -4.82
CA MET A 23 -0.40 -11.11 -5.54
C MET A 23 -0.71 -10.03 -6.57
N THR A 24 -0.66 -8.76 -6.17
CA THR A 24 -0.97 -7.65 -7.06
C THR A 24 0.05 -7.56 -8.19
N GLY A 25 1.34 -7.77 -7.94
CA GLY A 25 2.36 -7.75 -8.99
C GLY A 25 2.14 -8.81 -10.05
N PHE A 26 1.82 -10.04 -9.63
CA PHE A 26 1.47 -11.09 -10.58
C PHE A 26 0.23 -10.73 -11.41
N ILE A 27 -0.82 -10.19 -10.78
CA ILE A 27 -2.05 -9.80 -11.47
C ILE A 27 -1.86 -8.57 -12.36
N THR A 28 -1.02 -7.62 -11.99
CA THR A 28 -0.64 -6.48 -12.84
C THR A 28 -0.07 -6.97 -14.16
N LEU A 29 0.84 -7.96 -14.13
CA LEU A 29 1.44 -8.54 -15.33
C LEU A 29 0.40 -9.27 -16.21
N LEU A 30 -0.60 -9.91 -15.61
CA LEU A 30 -1.65 -10.61 -16.35
C LEU A 30 -2.73 -9.69 -16.93
N THR A 31 -3.08 -8.62 -16.22
CA THR A 31 -4.22 -7.76 -16.55
C THR A 31 -3.82 -6.52 -17.33
N GLY A 32 -2.57 -6.06 -17.21
CA GLY A 32 -2.10 -4.77 -17.70
C GLY A 32 -2.70 -3.57 -16.96
N SER A 33 -3.43 -3.78 -15.86
CA SER A 33 -4.12 -2.69 -15.14
C SER A 33 -3.13 -1.81 -14.38
N LEU A 34 -3.16 -0.51 -14.70
CA LEU A 34 -2.42 0.51 -13.96
C LEU A 34 -2.99 0.70 -12.55
N THR A 35 -4.29 0.47 -12.36
CA THR A 35 -4.92 0.53 -11.03
C THR A 35 -4.33 -0.55 -10.11
N VAL A 36 -4.21 -1.79 -10.60
CA VAL A 36 -3.60 -2.88 -9.80
C VAL A 36 -2.11 -2.60 -9.54
N ALA A 37 -1.38 -2.06 -10.52
CA ALA A 37 0.00 -1.62 -10.34
C ALA A 37 0.15 -0.54 -9.26
N ALA A 38 -0.81 0.39 -9.16
CA ALA A 38 -0.79 1.41 -8.13
C ALA A 38 -1.06 0.83 -6.73
N VAL A 39 -1.94 -0.19 -6.62
CA VAL A 39 -2.17 -0.93 -5.35
C VAL A 39 -0.91 -1.70 -4.93
N GLU A 40 -0.21 -2.30 -5.90
CA GLU A 40 1.07 -2.96 -5.68
C GLU A 40 2.09 -1.98 -5.09
N LEU A 41 2.24 -0.81 -5.70
CA LEU A 41 3.16 0.23 -5.22
C LEU A 41 2.83 0.70 -3.78
N TYR A 42 1.54 0.85 -3.46
CA TYR A 42 1.11 1.19 -2.09
C TYR A 42 1.41 0.05 -1.09
N SER A 43 1.25 -1.21 -1.52
CA SER A 43 1.54 -2.39 -0.71
C SER A 43 3.04 -2.52 -0.41
N LEU A 44 3.90 -2.17 -1.37
CA LEU A 44 5.34 -2.08 -1.17
C LEU A 44 5.70 -1.02 -0.11
N LEU A 45 5.08 0.16 -0.16
CA LEU A 45 5.25 1.20 0.87
C LEU A 45 4.83 0.68 2.26
N CYS A 46 3.74 -0.08 2.34
CA CYS A 46 3.27 -0.67 3.59
C CYS A 46 4.24 -1.73 4.14
N ALA A 47 4.81 -2.57 3.28
CA ALA A 47 5.82 -3.55 3.66
C ALA A 47 7.09 -2.87 4.20
N ALA A 48 7.60 -1.86 3.49
CA ALA A 48 8.77 -1.11 3.92
C ALA A 48 8.54 -0.39 5.26
N ALA A 49 7.40 0.28 5.40
CA ALA A 49 7.09 1.00 6.64
C ALA A 49 6.84 0.06 7.82
N SER A 50 6.20 -1.10 7.60
CA SER A 50 6.07 -2.14 8.63
C SER A 50 7.42 -2.71 9.03
N THR A 51 8.34 -2.85 8.08
CA THR A 51 9.72 -3.29 8.34
C THR A 51 10.48 -2.28 9.19
N ALA A 52 10.36 -0.98 8.86
CA ALA A 52 10.95 0.10 9.66
C ALA A 52 10.41 0.11 11.10
N VAL A 53 9.10 -0.08 11.29
CA VAL A 53 8.49 -0.19 12.62
C VAL A 53 9.00 -1.42 13.36
N PHE A 54 9.04 -2.58 12.71
CA PHE A 54 9.55 -3.83 13.29
C PHE A 54 10.99 -3.69 13.79
N LEU A 55 11.90 -3.15 12.96
CA LEU A 55 13.29 -2.95 13.32
C LEU A 55 13.45 -1.96 14.48
N THR A 56 12.68 -0.89 14.46
CA THR A 56 12.68 0.12 15.54
C THR A 56 12.25 -0.51 16.86
N LEU A 57 11.10 -1.19 16.89
CA LEU A 57 10.59 -1.82 18.12
C LEU A 57 11.53 -2.91 18.64
N ARG A 58 12.18 -3.68 17.76
CA ARG A 58 13.14 -4.72 18.15
C ARG A 58 14.41 -4.15 18.79
N SER A 59 14.79 -2.92 18.43
CA SER A 59 15.94 -2.23 19.04
C SER A 59 15.64 -1.65 20.43
N GLY A 60 14.39 -1.63 20.85
CA GLY A 60 13.96 -1.00 22.10
C GLY A 60 13.90 0.54 22.04
N ASP A 61 14.10 1.13 20.86
CA ASP A 61 14.01 2.57 20.67
C ASP A 61 12.56 3.03 20.45
N SER A 62 12.28 4.24 20.90
CA SER A 62 11.02 4.97 20.71
C SER A 62 10.99 5.75 19.40
N ARG A 63 12.14 5.98 18.77
CA ARG A 63 12.27 6.71 17.48
C ARG A 63 12.82 5.81 16.40
N TYR A 64 12.52 6.17 15.15
CA TYR A 64 13.06 5.43 13.99
C TYR A 64 14.58 5.36 14.05
N THR A 65 15.09 4.13 14.05
CA THR A 65 16.52 3.87 14.02
C THR A 65 17.11 4.14 12.63
N ASP A 66 18.43 4.32 12.53
CA ASP A 66 19.13 4.49 11.26
C ASP A 66 18.78 3.43 10.19
N PRO A 67 18.76 2.11 10.46
CA PRO A 67 18.33 1.13 9.46
C PRO A 67 16.87 1.35 9.03
N SER A 68 16.00 1.73 9.96
CA SER A 68 14.59 2.01 9.67
C SER A 68 14.42 3.25 8.77
N LYS A 69 15.18 4.32 9.03
CA LYS A 69 15.22 5.53 8.19
C LYS A 69 15.73 5.22 6.79
N LYS A 70 16.79 4.40 6.66
CA LYS A 70 17.34 3.98 5.36
C LYS A 70 16.32 3.20 4.53
N ILE A 71 15.58 2.28 5.14
CA ILE A 71 14.51 1.52 4.47
C ILE A 71 13.40 2.45 3.98
N LEU A 72 12.95 3.38 4.82
CA LEU A 72 11.92 4.34 4.44
C LEU A 72 12.37 5.27 3.31
N LEU A 73 13.63 5.71 3.33
CA LEU A 73 14.20 6.52 2.25
C LEU A 73 14.29 5.73 0.94
N ALA A 74 14.76 4.49 0.99
CA ALA A 74 14.80 3.62 -0.18
C ALA A 74 13.39 3.39 -0.75
N ALA A 75 12.41 3.11 0.11
CA ALA A 75 11.02 2.95 -0.29
C ALA A 75 10.44 4.23 -0.91
N LEU A 76 10.77 5.41 -0.39
CA LEU A 76 10.36 6.69 -0.99
C LEU A 76 10.89 6.82 -2.42
N VAL A 77 12.17 6.51 -2.66
CA VAL A 77 12.78 6.56 -3.99
C VAL A 77 12.06 5.61 -4.95
N PHE A 78 11.79 4.37 -4.52
CA PHE A 78 11.04 3.40 -5.32
C PHE A 78 9.60 3.83 -5.60
N VAL A 79 8.89 4.34 -4.60
CA VAL A 79 7.51 4.83 -4.74
C VAL A 79 7.43 6.02 -5.67
N VAL A 80 8.37 6.97 -5.58
CA VAL A 80 8.41 8.12 -6.48
C VAL A 80 8.77 7.67 -7.89
N GLY A 81 9.79 6.83 -8.07
CA GLY A 81 10.20 6.33 -9.38
C GLY A 81 9.11 5.52 -10.09
N GLY A 82 8.55 4.52 -9.39
CA GLY A 82 7.44 3.72 -9.90
C GLY A 82 6.16 4.54 -10.09
N GLY A 83 5.89 5.48 -9.18
CA GLY A 83 4.76 6.39 -9.29
C GLY A 83 4.85 7.30 -10.52
N LEU A 84 6.02 7.86 -10.81
CA LEU A 84 6.25 8.66 -12.02
C LEU A 84 6.03 7.85 -13.29
N TRP A 85 6.49 6.59 -13.32
CA TRP A 85 6.22 5.67 -14.43
C TRP A 85 4.72 5.44 -14.62
N ILE A 86 4.00 5.04 -13.57
CA ILE A 86 2.55 4.80 -13.65
C ILE A 86 1.82 6.09 -14.05
N ALA A 87 2.21 7.25 -13.53
CA ALA A 87 1.61 8.52 -13.90
C ALA A 87 1.82 8.85 -15.38
N PHE A 88 3.04 8.65 -15.90
CA PHE A 88 3.35 8.87 -17.31
C PHE A 88 2.48 7.99 -18.22
N VAL A 89 2.43 6.67 -17.95
CA VAL A 89 1.60 5.73 -18.72
C VAL A 89 0.11 6.05 -18.56
N SER A 90 -0.33 6.45 -17.37
CA SER A 90 -1.72 6.84 -17.12
C SER A 90 -2.14 8.05 -17.98
N VAL A 91 -1.29 9.05 -18.12
CA VAL A 91 -1.57 10.22 -18.99
C VAL A 91 -1.74 9.78 -20.45
N GLN A 92 -0.90 8.85 -20.93
CA GLN A 92 -1.03 8.30 -22.28
C GLN A 92 -2.33 7.50 -22.45
N ASN A 93 -2.66 6.63 -21.49
CA ASN A 93 -3.84 5.77 -21.53
C ASN A 93 -5.17 6.53 -21.34
N ILE A 94 -5.14 7.76 -20.80
CA ILE A 94 -6.33 8.64 -20.82
C ILE A 94 -6.65 9.07 -22.26
N SER A 95 -5.64 9.45 -23.03
CA SER A 95 -5.83 9.85 -24.44
C SER A 95 -6.10 8.65 -25.35
N HIS A 96 -5.36 7.55 -25.15
CA HIS A 96 -5.45 6.32 -25.95
C HIS A 96 -5.70 5.12 -25.03
N PRO A 97 -6.97 4.82 -24.69
CA PRO A 97 -7.29 3.82 -23.68
C PRO A 97 -6.94 2.41 -24.15
N GLU A 98 -6.15 1.71 -23.34
CA GLU A 98 -5.85 0.29 -23.55
C GLU A 98 -6.87 -0.59 -22.80
N PRO A 99 -7.33 -1.70 -23.39
CA PRO A 99 -8.24 -2.62 -22.70
C PRO A 99 -7.59 -3.25 -21.47
N VAL A 100 -8.30 -3.23 -20.34
CA VAL A 100 -7.90 -3.99 -19.16
C VAL A 100 -8.30 -5.45 -19.35
N LEU A 101 -7.32 -6.35 -19.33
CA LEU A 101 -7.57 -7.79 -19.45
C LEU A 101 -8.06 -8.34 -18.10
N LEU A 102 -9.06 -9.22 -18.12
CA LEU A 102 -9.58 -9.91 -16.93
C LEU A 102 -9.88 -8.97 -15.74
N PRO A 103 -10.64 -7.87 -15.92
CA PRO A 103 -10.85 -6.86 -14.87
C PRO A 103 -11.49 -7.43 -13.59
N VAL A 104 -12.33 -8.47 -13.72
CA VAL A 104 -12.92 -9.18 -12.57
C VAL A 104 -11.84 -9.87 -11.73
N VAL A 105 -10.82 -10.46 -12.34
CA VAL A 105 -9.71 -11.10 -11.60
C VAL A 105 -8.91 -10.04 -10.85
N GLY A 106 -8.62 -8.91 -11.50
CA GLY A 106 -8.02 -7.73 -10.86
C GLY A 106 -8.83 -7.25 -9.66
N ALA A 107 -10.15 -7.14 -9.81
CA ALA A 107 -11.05 -6.72 -8.75
C ALA A 107 -11.07 -7.70 -7.56
N VAL A 108 -11.09 -9.01 -7.84
CA VAL A 108 -11.07 -10.05 -6.79
C VAL A 108 -9.76 -9.98 -6.00
N VAL A 109 -8.62 -9.88 -6.67
CA VAL A 109 -7.32 -9.80 -5.97
C VAL A 109 -7.18 -8.50 -5.18
N ALA A 110 -7.64 -7.36 -5.72
CA ALA A 110 -7.75 -6.13 -4.96
C ALA A 110 -8.68 -6.31 -3.74
N GLY A 111 -9.82 -6.99 -3.89
CA GLY A 111 -10.72 -7.32 -2.78
C GLY A 111 -10.06 -8.20 -1.70
N ILE A 112 -9.26 -9.19 -2.09
CA ILE A 112 -8.48 -10.01 -1.14
C ILE A 112 -7.45 -9.12 -0.41
N GLY A 113 -6.74 -8.26 -1.14
CA GLY A 113 -5.80 -7.30 -0.53
C GLY A 113 -6.48 -6.36 0.46
N ALA A 114 -7.69 -5.90 0.13
CA ALA A 114 -8.53 -5.10 1.01
C ALA A 114 -8.89 -5.84 2.30
N LEU A 115 -9.31 -7.10 2.18
CA LEU A 115 -9.63 -7.93 3.32
C LEU A 115 -8.40 -8.16 4.21
N ILE A 116 -7.25 -8.52 3.64
CA ILE A 116 -6.04 -8.80 4.40
C ILE A 116 -5.55 -7.55 5.14
N ASN A 117 -5.23 -6.49 4.41
CA ASN A 117 -4.64 -5.30 5.03
C ASN A 117 -5.67 -4.49 5.83
N GLY A 118 -6.91 -4.41 5.35
CA GLY A 118 -7.98 -3.69 6.01
C GLY A 118 -8.40 -4.35 7.32
N SER A 119 -8.66 -5.66 7.33
CA SER A 119 -9.04 -6.37 8.57
C SER A 119 -7.89 -6.40 9.58
N PHE A 120 -6.66 -6.61 9.11
CA PHE A 120 -5.51 -6.65 9.99
C PHE A 120 -5.19 -5.28 10.58
N GLY A 121 -5.21 -4.23 9.76
CA GLY A 121 -5.07 -2.83 10.22
C GLY A 121 -6.16 -2.44 11.21
N LYS A 122 -7.43 -2.83 10.96
CA LYS A 122 -8.54 -2.56 11.88
C LYS A 122 -8.39 -3.29 13.20
N THR A 123 -7.98 -4.57 13.16
CA THR A 123 -7.74 -5.38 14.36
C THR A 123 -6.63 -4.77 15.21
N MET A 124 -5.51 -4.36 14.59
CA MET A 124 -4.42 -3.68 15.29
C MET A 124 -4.86 -2.36 15.94
N GLN A 125 -5.69 -1.57 15.27
CA GLN A 125 -6.25 -0.35 15.86
C GLN A 125 -7.14 -0.65 17.06
N ASN A 126 -8.03 -1.63 16.95
CA ASN A 126 -8.96 -2.00 18.02
C ASN A 126 -8.23 -2.55 19.26
N MET A 127 -7.08 -3.20 19.07
CA MET A 127 -6.22 -3.71 20.15
C MET A 127 -5.24 -2.66 20.69
N SER A 128 -5.20 -1.46 20.11
CA SER A 128 -4.31 -0.39 20.57
C SER A 128 -4.91 0.33 21.78
N ASP A 129 -4.08 0.61 22.77
CA ASP A 129 -4.43 1.37 23.97
C ASP A 129 -3.41 2.49 24.21
N ALA A 130 -3.54 3.20 25.34
CA ALA A 130 -2.66 4.31 25.71
C ALA A 130 -1.17 3.92 25.86
N GLN A 131 -0.87 2.62 26.04
CA GLN A 131 0.50 2.12 26.17
C GLN A 131 1.07 1.61 24.84
N THR A 132 0.26 1.55 23.77
CA THR A 132 0.73 1.08 22.47
C THR A 132 1.73 2.07 21.86
N PRO A 133 2.88 1.60 21.34
CA PRO A 133 3.84 2.48 20.68
C PRO A 133 3.21 3.27 19.53
N SER A 134 3.45 4.58 19.49
CA SER A 134 2.90 5.48 18.47
C SER A 134 3.22 5.03 17.04
N LEU A 135 4.43 4.47 16.83
CA LEU A 135 4.88 3.89 15.57
C LEU A 135 3.97 2.75 15.08
N LEU A 136 3.47 1.92 16.00
CA LEU A 136 2.60 0.81 15.66
C LEU A 136 1.17 1.28 15.39
N VAL A 137 0.69 2.29 16.11
CA VAL A 137 -0.61 2.94 15.82
C VAL A 137 -0.60 3.53 14.41
N ALA A 138 0.49 4.24 14.06
CA ALA A 138 0.69 4.74 12.71
C ALA A 138 0.77 3.61 11.67
N ASN A 139 1.38 2.48 12.02
CA ASN A 139 1.42 1.29 11.16
C ASN A 139 0.03 0.72 10.88
N ALA A 140 -0.79 0.57 11.92
CA ALA A 140 -2.16 0.06 11.83
C ALA A 140 -3.03 0.96 10.94
N ALA A 141 -2.92 2.28 11.10
CA ALA A 141 -3.61 3.25 10.23
C ALA A 141 -3.21 3.13 8.76
N ARG A 142 -1.94 2.88 8.48
CA ARG A 142 -1.45 2.71 7.11
C ARG A 142 -1.96 1.44 6.45
N LEU A 143 -1.99 0.32 7.18
CA LEU A 143 -2.58 -0.93 6.73
C LEU A 143 -4.08 -0.79 6.45
N LEU A 144 -4.80 -0.10 7.34
CA LEU A 144 -6.22 0.19 7.12
C LEU A 144 -6.42 1.01 5.85
N THR A 145 -5.54 2.00 5.62
CA THR A 145 -5.54 2.79 4.39
C THR A 145 -5.21 1.95 3.14
N ALA A 146 -4.29 0.98 3.23
CA ALA A 146 -4.08 0.00 2.15
C ALA A 146 -5.37 -0.74 1.83
N GLY A 147 -6.12 -1.13 2.87
CA GLY A 147 -7.46 -1.70 2.73
C GLY A 147 -8.37 -0.84 1.85
N TYR A 148 -8.49 0.45 2.17
CA TYR A 148 -9.33 1.38 1.41
C TYR A 148 -8.84 1.62 -0.02
N VAL A 149 -7.53 1.73 -0.24
CA VAL A 149 -6.94 1.84 -1.58
C VAL A 149 -7.30 0.62 -2.43
N SER A 150 -7.20 -0.58 -1.86
CA SER A 150 -7.58 -1.82 -2.53
C SER A 150 -9.09 -1.93 -2.78
N ILE A 151 -9.95 -1.43 -1.88
CA ILE A 151 -11.41 -1.36 -2.12
C ILE A 151 -11.72 -0.43 -3.28
N ALA A 152 -11.13 0.76 -3.30
CA ALA A 152 -11.33 1.72 -4.38
C ALA A 152 -10.93 1.13 -5.74
N ALA A 153 -9.79 0.43 -5.79
CA ALA A 153 -9.34 -0.30 -6.96
C ALA A 153 -10.32 -1.41 -7.40
N ALA A 154 -10.80 -2.22 -6.47
CA ALA A 154 -11.77 -3.28 -6.77
C ALA A 154 -13.07 -2.72 -7.36
N ILE A 155 -13.61 -1.64 -6.78
CA ILE A 155 -14.81 -0.97 -7.28
C ILE A 155 -14.56 -0.41 -8.69
N ALA A 156 -13.43 0.25 -8.93
CA ALA A 156 -13.07 0.79 -10.24
C ALA A 156 -13.02 -0.30 -11.32
N LEU A 157 -12.38 -1.43 -11.03
CA LEU A 157 -12.27 -2.55 -11.97
C LEU A 157 -13.62 -3.21 -12.27
N LEU A 158 -14.50 -3.33 -11.28
CA LEU A 158 -15.88 -3.80 -11.50
C LEU A 158 -16.67 -2.82 -12.38
N LEU A 159 -16.48 -1.52 -12.20
CA LEU A 159 -17.08 -0.50 -13.06
C LEU A 159 -16.54 -0.56 -14.49
N ILE A 160 -15.23 -0.73 -14.68
CA ILE A 160 -14.60 -0.92 -16.00
C ILE A 160 -15.19 -2.15 -16.68
N ASN A 161 -15.31 -3.28 -15.97
CA ASN A 161 -15.89 -4.50 -16.51
C ASN A 161 -17.34 -4.31 -17.00
N ARG A 162 -18.13 -3.45 -16.36
CA ARG A 162 -19.53 -3.20 -16.76
C ARG A 162 -19.68 -2.16 -17.85
N THR A 163 -18.89 -1.09 -17.78
CA THR A 163 -19.03 0.10 -18.63
C THR A 163 -18.10 0.08 -19.84
N GLN A 164 -17.07 -0.78 -19.82
CA GLN A 164 -15.96 -0.79 -20.78
C GLN A 164 -15.23 0.56 -20.86
N LEU A 165 -15.36 1.40 -19.83
CA LEU A 165 -14.70 2.70 -19.75
C LEU A 165 -13.25 2.53 -19.29
N TYR A 166 -12.36 2.07 -20.18
CA TYR A 166 -10.98 1.74 -19.82
C TYR A 166 -10.15 2.94 -19.34
N ARG A 167 -10.53 4.17 -19.71
CA ARG A 167 -9.93 5.42 -19.17
C ARG A 167 -9.99 5.49 -17.65
N LEU A 168 -11.01 4.85 -17.04
CA LEU A 168 -11.18 4.85 -15.60
C LEU A 168 -9.99 4.18 -14.89
N ASP A 169 -9.34 3.20 -15.53
CA ASP A 169 -8.17 2.52 -14.97
C ASP A 169 -7.02 3.50 -14.76
N ALA A 170 -6.68 4.26 -15.80
CA ALA A 170 -5.62 5.27 -15.74
C ALA A 170 -5.94 6.41 -14.75
N VAL A 171 -7.19 6.87 -14.69
CA VAL A 171 -7.61 7.93 -13.76
C VAL A 171 -7.49 7.48 -12.30
N VAL A 172 -7.94 6.26 -12.00
CA VAL A 172 -7.87 5.72 -10.63
C VAL A 172 -6.43 5.39 -10.24
N ALA A 173 -5.65 4.82 -11.16
CA ALA A 173 -4.21 4.60 -10.96
C ALA A 173 -3.48 5.90 -10.60
N LEU A 174 -3.72 6.98 -11.36
CA LEU A 174 -3.12 8.29 -11.10
C LEU A 174 -3.50 8.83 -9.72
N ALA A 175 -4.79 8.73 -9.34
CA ALA A 175 -5.26 9.16 -8.03
C ALA A 175 -4.59 8.39 -6.88
N ILE A 176 -4.47 7.06 -7.01
CA ILE A 176 -3.80 6.21 -6.02
C ILE A 176 -2.31 6.55 -5.95
N VAL A 177 -1.62 6.74 -7.07
CA VAL A 177 -0.20 7.10 -7.10
C VAL A 177 0.05 8.43 -6.40
N LEU A 178 -0.71 9.47 -6.73
CA LEU A 178 -0.57 10.79 -6.09
C LEU A 178 -0.76 10.69 -4.57
N PHE A 179 -1.78 9.94 -4.14
CA PHE A 179 -2.01 9.67 -2.73
C PHE A 179 -0.85 8.88 -2.08
N THR A 180 -0.33 7.86 -2.77
CA THR A 180 0.79 7.03 -2.29
C THR A 180 2.06 7.85 -2.13
N SER A 181 2.40 8.69 -3.10
CA SER A 181 3.56 9.58 -3.05
C SER A 181 3.45 10.58 -1.91
N TRP A 182 2.27 11.16 -1.69
CA TRP A 182 2.02 12.05 -0.54
C TRP A 182 2.21 11.32 0.80
N GLN A 183 1.70 10.09 0.92
CA GLN A 183 1.87 9.27 2.13
C GLN A 183 3.33 8.91 2.38
N ALA A 184 4.08 8.52 1.34
CA ALA A 184 5.51 8.21 1.45
C ALA A 184 6.32 9.44 1.92
N TRP A 185 6.02 10.62 1.37
CA TRP A 185 6.64 11.87 1.81
C TRP A 185 6.32 12.22 3.27
N LYS A 186 5.05 12.07 3.68
CA LYS A 186 4.63 12.33 5.07
C LYS A 186 5.34 11.42 6.07
N VAL A 187 5.47 10.13 5.75
CA VAL A 187 6.16 9.16 6.62
C VAL A 187 7.63 9.54 6.79
N THR A 188 8.35 9.76 5.68
CA THR A 188 9.78 10.11 5.74
C THR A 188 10.05 11.41 6.48
N ARG A 189 9.22 12.45 6.29
CA ARG A 189 9.35 13.72 7.03
C ARG A 189 9.18 13.53 8.53
N THR A 190 8.19 12.75 8.94
CA THR A 190 7.92 12.47 10.37
C THR A 190 9.01 11.59 10.99
N SER A 191 9.68 10.75 10.19
CA SER A 191 10.79 9.91 10.64
C SER A 191 12.14 10.64 10.70
N ALA A 192 12.30 11.74 9.97
CA ALA A 192 13.55 12.50 9.90
C ALA A 192 13.71 13.53 11.04
N SER A 193 12.59 14.02 11.61
CA SER A 193 12.54 14.87 12.81
C SER A 193 12.70 14.06 14.11
#